data_AF-A0A4D4N373-F1
#
_entry.id   AF-A0A4D4N373-F1
#
_cell.length_a   1.000
_cell.length_b   1.000
_cell.length_c   1.000
_cell.angle_alpha   90.00
_cell.angle_beta   90.00
_cell.angle_gamma   90.00
#
_symmetry.space_group_name_H-M   'P 1'
#
loop_
_entity.id
_entity.type
_entity.pdbx_description
1 polymer ?
#
loop_
_entity_poly.entity_id
_entity_poly.type
_entity_poly.pdbx_seq_one_letter_code
_entity_poly.pdbx_strand_id
1 'polypeptide(L)'
;MDRVDPMIPMSPGDDVGPAADAYADAPLLNCLLREMGEPAGDQGVYRLRSGGRLLRVRGDRRPRDPEVYAGGAWHRLTHAELVKLVAEELRRGTGLSNSELPGEMVDSRDAVAALLGARARATPPDDPYLRSEQSLITGHPHHPAPKARGGGPVTGWLPYAPEAYARFPLVLLGVRADTVVEEGDTTALDALAEAPPGYRLLPAHPWQLDLVGARPEIRDAFADGRLVRLGRTGCAVWPTAAVRTLYAPEADLFLKFSLDVRITNDVRRLWRHDLLKLRRTDEAAANAFAAARGPAAWLSDRGYRTAGFAFEELAVLVRDGLAPISCPVPPRSSRPPWWRASTATRSTGSTIRGPGGRRICARWCRRCWTRSPATGSSSRRTSRTRWSPWTPTACPSRRSSGMRKG
;
A
#
# COMPACT_ATOMS: atom_id res chain seq x y z
N MET A 1 4.89 -15.04 -29.63
CA MET A 1 5.82 -14.07 -29.03
C MET A 1 5.02 -12.79 -28.88
N ASP A 2 4.38 -12.59 -27.74
CA ASP A 2 3.74 -11.30 -27.48
C ASP A 2 4.84 -10.34 -27.06
N ARG A 3 5.09 -9.32 -27.89
CA ARG A 3 5.95 -8.20 -27.51
C ARG A 3 5.42 -7.67 -26.19
N VAL A 4 6.23 -7.69 -25.14
CA VAL A 4 6.04 -6.73 -24.06
C VAL A 4 6.18 -5.38 -24.73
N ASP A 5 5.06 -4.69 -24.97
CA ASP A 5 5.13 -3.30 -25.38
C ASP A 5 5.88 -2.57 -24.27
N PRO A 6 7.12 -2.12 -24.52
CA PRO A 6 7.83 -1.36 -23.52
C PRO A 6 7.04 -0.07 -23.31
N MET A 7 6.77 0.29 -22.05
CA MET A 7 6.46 1.68 -21.75
C MET A 7 7.67 2.47 -22.26
N ILE A 8 7.42 3.50 -23.07
CA ILE A 8 8.47 4.34 -23.63
C ILE A 8 9.34 4.81 -22.46
N PRO A 9 10.64 4.42 -22.39
CA PRO A 9 11.52 4.91 -21.35
C PRO A 9 11.60 6.42 -21.48
N MET A 10 11.30 7.16 -20.40
CA MET A 10 11.45 8.61 -20.47
C MET A 10 12.92 8.98 -20.65
N SER A 11 13.20 9.78 -21.67
CA SER A 11 14.48 10.45 -21.88
C SER A 11 14.51 11.78 -21.11
N PRO A 12 15.69 12.30 -20.74
CA PRO A 12 15.81 13.65 -20.21
C PRO A 12 15.33 14.66 -21.27
N GLY A 13 14.12 15.21 -21.08
CA GLY A 13 13.48 16.12 -22.04
C GLY A 13 12.05 15.74 -22.45
N ASP A 14 11.59 14.53 -22.10
CA ASP A 14 10.21 14.11 -22.37
C ASP A 14 9.22 14.87 -21.47
N ASP A 15 8.06 15.20 -22.04
CA ASP A 15 6.96 15.81 -21.28
C ASP A 15 6.43 14.81 -20.23
N VAL A 16 6.59 15.17 -18.96
CA VAL A 16 6.17 14.36 -17.80
C VAL A 16 4.66 14.12 -17.81
N GLY A 17 3.88 15.03 -18.38
CA GLY A 17 2.42 14.96 -18.40
C GLY A 17 1.88 13.74 -19.14
N PRO A 18 2.11 13.62 -20.46
CA PRO A 18 1.66 12.47 -21.25
C PRO A 18 2.19 11.12 -20.74
N ALA A 19 3.42 11.09 -20.22
CA ALA A 19 3.96 9.88 -19.62
C ALA A 19 3.19 9.51 -18.34
N ALA A 20 2.94 10.46 -17.45
CA ALA A 20 2.16 10.23 -16.24
C ALA A 20 0.74 9.74 -16.55
N ASP A 21 0.09 10.30 -17.57
CA ASP A 21 -1.21 9.85 -18.05
C ASP A 21 -1.14 8.37 -18.48
N ALA A 22 -0.19 8.00 -19.34
CA ALA A 22 -0.05 6.62 -19.81
C ALA A 22 0.22 5.62 -18.66
N TYR A 23 1.03 6.00 -17.67
CA TYR A 23 1.31 5.17 -16.48
C TYR A 23 0.09 5.04 -15.56
N ALA A 24 -0.75 6.08 -15.44
CA ALA A 24 -1.94 6.11 -14.60
C ALA A 24 -3.17 5.46 -15.28
N ASP A 25 -3.29 5.59 -16.60
CA ASP A 25 -4.39 5.05 -17.39
C ASP A 25 -4.38 3.52 -17.44
N ALA A 26 -3.20 2.91 -17.59
CA ALA A 26 -3.08 1.45 -17.72
C ALA A 26 -3.77 0.65 -16.59
N PRO A 27 -3.50 0.91 -15.29
CA PRO A 27 -4.18 0.20 -14.22
C PRO A 27 -5.68 0.56 -14.10
N LEU A 28 -6.06 1.79 -14.44
CA LEU A 28 -7.45 2.25 -14.45
C LEU A 28 -8.27 1.56 -15.54
N LEU A 29 -7.72 1.46 -16.75
CA LEU A 29 -8.29 0.72 -17.87
C LEU A 29 -8.38 -0.78 -17.56
N ASN A 30 -7.35 -1.38 -16.97
CA ASN A 30 -7.41 -2.77 -16.54
C ASN A 30 -8.57 -3.03 -15.56
N CYS A 31 -8.82 -2.12 -14.62
CA CYS A 31 -10.00 -2.19 -13.76
C CYS A 31 -11.30 -2.10 -14.57
N LEU A 32 -11.43 -1.07 -15.41
CA LEU A 32 -12.64 -0.84 -16.20
C LEU A 32 -12.97 -2.02 -17.11
N LEU A 33 -11.99 -2.50 -17.88
CA LEU A 33 -12.15 -3.60 -18.84
C LEU A 33 -12.48 -4.92 -18.13
N ARG A 34 -11.80 -5.22 -17.03
CA ARG A 34 -12.01 -6.45 -16.26
C ARG A 34 -13.37 -6.48 -15.56
N GLU A 35 -13.80 -5.36 -14.99
CA GLU A 35 -14.98 -5.32 -14.12
C GLU A 35 -16.25 -4.92 -14.85
N MET A 36 -16.13 -4.02 -15.83
CA MET A 36 -17.26 -3.41 -16.53
C MET A 36 -17.23 -3.64 -18.04
N GLY A 37 -16.16 -4.22 -18.59
CA GLY A 37 -16.03 -4.49 -20.02
C GLY A 37 -16.57 -5.86 -20.45
N GLU A 38 -17.04 -5.91 -21.68
CA GLU A 38 -17.30 -7.12 -22.47
C GLU A 38 -16.62 -6.97 -23.83
N PRO A 39 -15.82 -7.94 -24.30
CA PRO A 39 -15.27 -7.89 -25.65
C PRO A 39 -16.39 -7.69 -26.70
N ALA A 40 -16.19 -6.79 -27.65
CA ALA A 40 -17.21 -6.41 -28.62
C ALA A 40 -16.63 -6.28 -30.04
N GLY A 41 -16.80 -7.32 -30.84
CA GLY A 41 -16.34 -7.34 -32.23
C GLY A 41 -14.82 -7.48 -32.31
N ASP A 42 -14.15 -6.44 -32.77
CA ASP A 42 -12.72 -6.43 -33.05
C ASP A 42 -11.86 -6.54 -31.79
N GLN A 43 -10.63 -7.01 -31.97
CA GLN A 43 -9.64 -7.09 -30.90
C GLN A 43 -9.37 -5.71 -30.30
N GLY A 44 -9.40 -5.61 -28.98
CA GLY A 44 -9.18 -4.35 -28.25
C GLY A 44 -10.41 -3.46 -28.14
N VAL A 45 -11.57 -3.88 -28.66
CA VAL A 45 -12.85 -3.18 -28.53
C VAL A 45 -13.72 -3.86 -27.47
N TYR A 46 -14.28 -3.06 -26.58
CA TYR A 46 -15.10 -3.50 -25.45
C TYR A 46 -16.39 -2.69 -25.37
N ARG A 47 -17.49 -3.36 -25.05
CA ARG A 47 -18.74 -2.72 -24.64
C ARG A 47 -18.76 -2.58 -23.12
N LEU A 48 -19.02 -1.37 -22.64
CA LEU A 48 -19.17 -1.11 -21.20
C LEU A 48 -20.57 -1.54 -20.76
N ARG A 49 -20.66 -2.46 -19.81
CA ARG A 49 -21.88 -3.16 -19.40
C ARG A 49 -22.99 -2.22 -18.91
N SER A 50 -22.63 -1.11 -18.27
CA SER A 50 -23.60 -0.25 -17.59
C SER A 50 -24.06 0.92 -18.46
N GLY A 51 -23.16 1.51 -19.24
CA GLY A 51 -23.49 2.60 -20.16
C GLY A 51 -23.76 2.17 -21.60
N GLY A 52 -23.41 0.95 -22.00
CA GLY A 52 -23.54 0.43 -23.37
C GLY A 52 -22.55 1.01 -24.38
N ARG A 53 -21.72 1.99 -23.97
CA ARG A 53 -20.69 2.65 -24.79
C ARG A 53 -19.64 1.65 -25.28
N LEU A 54 -19.11 1.87 -26.48
CA LEU A 54 -17.95 1.14 -26.98
C LEU A 54 -16.67 1.89 -26.62
N LEU A 55 -15.71 1.17 -26.04
CA LEU A 55 -14.38 1.62 -25.66
C LEU A 55 -13.36 0.79 -26.44
N ARG A 56 -12.44 1.45 -27.13
CA ARG A 56 -11.29 0.82 -27.79
C ARG A 56 -10.02 1.17 -27.03
N VAL A 57 -9.14 0.20 -26.86
CA VAL A 57 -7.81 0.36 -26.26
C VAL A 57 -6.77 -0.39 -27.10
N ARG A 58 -5.49 -0.02 -26.95
CA ARG A 58 -4.36 -0.75 -27.49
C ARG A 58 -3.58 -1.45 -26.38
N GLY A 59 -2.99 -2.61 -26.68
CA GLY A 59 -2.25 -3.41 -25.70
C GLY A 59 -3.15 -4.30 -24.83
N ASP A 60 -2.53 -5.30 -24.21
CA ASP A 60 -3.24 -6.28 -23.36
C ASP A 60 -2.91 -6.04 -21.88
N ARG A 61 -1.70 -6.40 -21.43
CA ARG A 61 -1.27 -6.25 -20.03
C ARG A 61 -1.22 -4.80 -19.54
N ARG A 62 -0.95 -3.86 -20.46
CA ARG A 62 -0.84 -2.41 -20.21
C ARG A 62 -1.67 -1.69 -21.29
N PRO A 63 -3.00 -1.67 -21.14
CA PRO A 63 -3.86 -0.99 -22.09
C PRO A 63 -3.55 0.51 -22.10
N ARG A 64 -3.63 1.11 -23.29
CA ARG A 64 -3.27 2.51 -23.56
C ARG A 64 -4.13 3.08 -24.69
N ASP A 65 -4.01 4.39 -24.89
CA ASP A 65 -4.68 5.15 -25.94
C ASP A 65 -6.20 4.87 -25.99
N PRO A 66 -6.94 5.09 -24.88
CA PRO A 66 -8.36 4.79 -24.82
C PRO A 66 -9.18 5.72 -25.72
N GLU A 67 -10.12 5.14 -26.46
CA GLU A 67 -11.04 5.86 -27.34
C GLU A 67 -12.48 5.41 -27.12
N VAL A 68 -13.43 6.35 -27.06
CA VAL A 68 -14.87 6.05 -26.96
C VAL A 68 -15.55 6.27 -28.31
N TYR A 69 -16.47 5.38 -28.69
CA TYR A 69 -17.28 5.56 -29.90
C TYR A 69 -18.49 6.46 -29.61
N ALA A 70 -18.57 7.60 -30.30
CA ALA A 70 -19.68 8.54 -30.18
C ALA A 70 -19.89 9.31 -31.50
N GLY A 71 -21.15 9.53 -31.88
CA GLY A 71 -21.48 10.29 -33.11
C GLY A 71 -20.93 9.67 -34.40
N GLY A 72 -20.79 8.35 -34.47
CA GLY A 72 -20.28 7.66 -35.66
C GLY A 72 -18.75 7.60 -35.78
N ALA A 73 -18.01 8.13 -34.80
CA ALA A 73 -16.55 8.16 -34.82
C ALA A 73 -15.92 7.75 -33.47
N TRP A 74 -14.64 7.40 -33.51
CA TRP A 74 -13.82 7.12 -32.33
C TRP A 74 -13.16 8.41 -31.84
N HIS A 75 -13.27 8.70 -30.54
CA HIS A 75 -12.70 9.88 -29.90
C HIS A 75 -11.74 9.48 -28.79
N ARG A 76 -10.50 9.97 -28.83
CA ARG A 76 -9.50 9.73 -27.78
C ARG A 76 -9.93 10.38 -26.47
N LEU A 77 -9.74 9.66 -25.38
CA LEU A 77 -9.98 10.18 -24.03
C LEU A 77 -8.67 10.73 -23.44
N THR A 78 -8.76 11.90 -22.83
CA THR A 78 -7.79 12.39 -21.85
C THR A 78 -7.90 11.60 -20.54
N HIS A 79 -6.90 11.70 -19.66
CA HIS A 79 -6.96 11.08 -18.34
C HIS A 79 -8.20 11.53 -17.54
N ALA A 80 -8.52 12.83 -17.57
CA ALA A 80 -9.70 13.37 -16.87
C ALA A 80 -11.02 12.81 -17.42
N GLU A 81 -11.14 12.66 -18.74
CA GLU A 81 -12.31 12.05 -19.36
C GLU A 81 -12.41 10.55 -19.06
N LEU A 82 -11.28 9.84 -18.99
CA LEU A 82 -11.24 8.44 -18.56
C LEU A 82 -11.69 8.30 -17.10
N VAL A 83 -11.21 9.15 -16.18
CA VAL A 83 -11.65 9.18 -14.78
C VAL A 83 -13.16 9.39 -14.69
N LYS A 84 -13.70 10.35 -15.45
CA LYS A 84 -15.14 10.61 -15.52
C LYS A 84 -15.90 9.40 -16.05
N LEU A 85 -15.44 8.79 -17.14
CA LEU A 85 -16.02 7.59 -17.73
C LEU A 85 -16.10 6.45 -16.71
N VAL A 86 -14.99 6.18 -16.01
CA VAL A 86 -14.93 5.13 -14.99
C VAL A 86 -15.90 5.42 -13.83
N ALA A 87 -15.90 6.65 -13.31
CA ALA A 87 -16.80 7.03 -12.23
C ALA A 87 -18.29 6.87 -12.63
N GLU A 88 -18.65 7.25 -13.86
CA GLU A 88 -20.00 7.08 -14.40
C GLU A 88 -20.40 5.61 -14.55
N GLU A 89 -19.53 4.78 -15.13
CA GLU A 89 -19.80 3.35 -15.31
C GLU A 89 -19.94 2.64 -13.96
N LEU A 90 -19.07 2.94 -13.00
CA LEU A 90 -19.13 2.39 -11.65
C LEU A 90 -20.42 2.81 -10.93
N ARG A 91 -20.80 4.08 -11.01
CA ARG A 91 -22.06 4.57 -10.42
C ARG A 91 -23.27 3.86 -11.03
N ARG A 92 -23.32 3.73 -12.36
CA ARG A 92 -24.42 3.03 -13.05
C ARG A 92 -24.46 1.54 -12.72
N GLY A 93 -23.29 0.89 -12.64
CA GLY A 93 -23.20 -0.55 -12.38
C GLY A 93 -23.45 -0.95 -10.92
N THR A 94 -23.14 -0.07 -9.96
CA THR A 94 -23.25 -0.37 -8.53
C THR A 94 -24.45 0.30 -7.86
N GLY A 95 -24.98 1.40 -8.42
CA GLY A 95 -26.05 2.21 -7.85
C GLY A 95 -25.62 3.07 -6.65
N LEU A 96 -24.34 3.06 -6.30
CA LEU A 96 -23.82 3.83 -5.17
C LEU A 96 -23.23 5.17 -5.70
N SER A 97 -22.90 6.16 -4.83
CA SER A 97 -21.98 7.30 -5.12
C SER A 97 -20.66 7.26 -4.29
N ASN A 98 -19.48 7.46 -4.90
CA ASN A 98 -18.18 7.62 -4.21
C ASN A 98 -17.48 8.88 -4.76
N SER A 99 -17.56 9.98 -4.01
CA SER A 99 -17.03 11.27 -4.41
C SER A 99 -15.52 11.41 -4.27
N GLU A 100 -14.88 10.56 -3.46
CA GLU A 100 -13.43 10.64 -3.19
C GLU A 100 -12.61 9.95 -4.28
N LEU A 101 -13.13 8.85 -4.84
CA LEU A 101 -12.41 8.01 -5.78
C LEU A 101 -11.89 8.73 -7.03
N PRO A 102 -12.65 9.62 -7.70
CA PRO A 102 -12.11 10.41 -8.81
C PRO A 102 -10.91 11.27 -8.39
N GLY A 103 -10.96 11.86 -7.18
CA GLY A 103 -9.83 12.58 -6.60
C GLY A 103 -8.63 11.66 -6.39
N GLU A 104 -8.83 10.46 -5.86
CA GLU A 104 -7.74 9.48 -5.70
C GLU A 104 -7.11 9.06 -7.03
N MET A 105 -7.89 8.94 -8.11
CA MET A 105 -7.36 8.63 -9.45
C MET A 105 -6.47 9.76 -9.97
N VAL A 106 -6.90 11.01 -9.82
CA VAL A 106 -6.12 12.20 -10.18
C VAL A 106 -4.86 12.31 -9.32
N ASP A 107 -4.99 12.15 -8.00
CA ASP A 107 -3.86 12.15 -7.06
C ASP A 107 -2.83 11.07 -7.41
N SER A 108 -3.31 9.89 -7.86
CA SER A 108 -2.43 8.81 -8.30
C SER A 108 -1.65 9.19 -9.54
N ARG A 109 -2.26 9.89 -10.50
CA ARG A 109 -1.60 10.39 -11.71
C ARG A 109 -0.58 11.48 -11.36
N ASP A 110 -0.92 12.40 -10.48
CA ASP A 110 -0.02 13.47 -10.06
C ASP A 110 1.17 12.95 -9.22
N ALA A 111 0.93 11.92 -8.40
CA ALA A 111 2.00 11.19 -7.74
C ALA A 111 2.95 10.55 -8.77
N VAL A 112 2.44 9.96 -9.85
CA VAL A 112 3.28 9.44 -10.94
C VAL A 112 4.09 10.54 -11.61
N ALA A 113 3.49 11.70 -11.91
CA ALA A 113 4.21 12.84 -12.49
C ALA A 113 5.36 13.30 -11.57
N ALA A 114 5.11 13.45 -10.27
CA ALA A 114 6.14 13.80 -9.29
C ALA A 114 7.27 12.75 -9.24
N LEU A 115 6.91 11.47 -9.25
CA LEU A 115 7.87 10.35 -9.27
C LEU A 115 8.74 10.37 -10.51
N LEU A 116 8.15 10.53 -11.70
CA LEU A 116 8.87 10.60 -12.96
C LEU A 116 9.84 11.79 -13.00
N GLY A 117 9.39 12.96 -12.54
CA GLY A 117 10.23 14.15 -12.43
C GLY A 117 11.41 13.96 -11.47
N ALA A 118 11.19 13.34 -10.30
CA ALA A 118 12.26 13.04 -9.35
C ALA A 118 13.24 11.98 -9.90
N ARG A 119 12.70 10.91 -10.47
CA ARG A 119 13.45 9.78 -11.04
C ARG A 119 14.38 10.22 -12.17
N ALA A 120 13.96 11.17 -13.00
CA ALA A 120 14.78 11.70 -14.09
C ALA A 120 16.06 12.42 -13.60
N ARG A 121 16.10 12.84 -12.34
CA ARG A 121 17.25 13.52 -11.71
C ARG A 121 18.04 12.63 -10.75
N ALA A 122 17.66 11.37 -10.62
CA ALA A 122 18.25 10.42 -9.67
C ALA A 122 18.99 9.30 -10.39
N THR A 123 20.07 8.82 -9.78
CA THR A 123 20.81 7.67 -10.30
C THR A 123 20.15 6.38 -9.81
N PRO A 124 19.77 5.44 -10.70
CA PRO A 124 19.26 4.14 -10.29
C PRO A 124 20.30 3.35 -9.49
N PRO A 125 19.89 2.52 -8.51
CA PRO A 125 20.82 1.57 -7.88
C PRO A 125 21.36 0.57 -8.91
N ASP A 126 22.64 0.20 -8.77
CA ASP A 126 23.26 -0.84 -9.59
C ASP A 126 22.79 -2.24 -9.24
N ASP A 127 22.43 -2.46 -7.98
CA ASP A 127 21.89 -3.71 -7.50
C ASP A 127 20.57 -4.06 -8.23
N PRO A 128 20.49 -5.22 -8.92
CA PRO A 128 19.31 -5.60 -9.68
C PRO A 128 18.06 -5.81 -8.84
N TYR A 129 18.20 -6.28 -7.59
CA TYR A 129 17.07 -6.48 -6.69
C TYR A 129 16.46 -5.12 -6.31
N LEU A 130 17.29 -4.18 -5.83
CA LEU A 130 16.88 -2.81 -5.52
C LEU A 130 16.26 -2.14 -6.74
N ARG A 131 16.90 -2.27 -7.91
CA ARG A 131 16.36 -1.72 -9.16
C ARG A 131 14.98 -2.30 -9.49
N SER A 132 14.75 -3.59 -9.21
CA SER A 132 13.46 -4.24 -9.43
C SER A 132 12.37 -3.70 -8.50
N GLU A 133 12.66 -3.58 -7.20
CA GLU A 133 11.77 -3.03 -6.19
C GLU A 133 11.40 -1.57 -6.48
N GLN A 134 12.35 -0.83 -7.07
CA GLN A 134 12.21 0.58 -7.42
C GLN A 134 11.70 0.82 -8.85
N SER A 135 11.31 -0.23 -9.59
CA SER A 135 10.84 -0.13 -10.98
C SER A 135 9.32 -0.03 -11.14
N LEU A 136 8.55 -0.20 -10.06
CA LEU A 136 7.09 -0.36 -10.13
C LEU A 136 6.35 0.97 -10.24
N ILE A 137 6.57 1.76 -11.30
CA ILE A 137 5.98 3.11 -11.49
C ILE A 137 4.45 3.06 -11.63
N THR A 138 3.89 2.08 -12.35
CA THR A 138 2.42 1.91 -12.49
C THR A 138 1.74 1.49 -11.19
N GLY A 139 2.48 0.90 -10.24
CA GLY A 139 1.90 0.25 -9.07
C GLY A 139 1.05 -0.96 -9.41
N HIS A 140 0.00 -1.23 -8.62
CA HIS A 140 -0.86 -2.40 -8.78
C HIS A 140 -1.66 -2.33 -10.09
N PRO A 141 -1.57 -3.35 -10.99
CA PRO A 141 -2.11 -3.27 -12.34
C PRO A 141 -3.63 -3.31 -12.43
N HIS A 142 -4.32 -3.61 -11.33
CA HIS A 142 -5.78 -3.62 -11.24
C HIS A 142 -6.23 -2.84 -10.00
N HIS A 143 -5.81 -1.59 -9.91
CA HIS A 143 -6.27 -0.65 -8.87
C HIS A 143 -6.52 0.70 -9.55
N PRO A 144 -7.61 1.43 -9.26
CA PRO A 144 -7.91 2.71 -9.92
C PRO A 144 -6.89 3.80 -9.58
N ALA A 145 -6.34 3.76 -8.37
CA ALA A 145 -5.44 4.78 -7.84
C ALA A 145 -4.19 4.15 -7.17
N PRO A 146 -3.37 3.37 -7.90
CA PRO A 146 -2.33 2.53 -7.29
C PRO A 146 -1.19 3.33 -6.65
N LYS A 147 -1.01 4.60 -7.03
CA LYS A 147 0.01 5.51 -6.50
C LYS A 147 -0.54 6.63 -5.64
N ALA A 148 -1.84 6.65 -5.38
CA ALA A 148 -2.41 7.56 -4.39
C ALA A 148 -1.81 7.24 -3.00
N ARG A 149 -1.34 8.30 -2.33
CA ARG A 149 -0.71 8.24 -0.99
C ARG A 149 -1.49 9.08 0.04
N GLY A 150 -2.82 9.01 -0.02
CA GLY A 150 -3.71 9.52 1.03
C GLY A 150 -3.68 11.03 1.27
N GLY A 151 -3.39 11.85 0.25
CA GLY A 151 -3.55 13.32 0.30
C GLY A 151 -2.46 14.10 1.04
N GLY A 152 -1.36 13.46 1.47
CA GLY A 152 -0.19 14.18 1.98
C GLY A 152 0.56 14.90 0.84
N PRO A 153 1.15 16.09 1.07
CA PRO A 153 1.89 16.79 0.04
C PRO A 153 3.04 15.93 -0.49
N VAL A 154 3.36 16.06 -1.77
CA VAL A 154 4.45 15.33 -2.45
C VAL A 154 5.76 15.41 -1.65
N THR A 155 6.07 16.58 -1.11
CA THR A 155 7.27 16.83 -0.30
C THR A 155 7.37 15.95 0.95
N GLY A 156 6.24 15.50 1.51
CA GLY A 156 6.21 14.67 2.71
C GLY A 156 6.54 13.19 2.47
N TRP A 157 6.29 12.67 1.26
CA TRP A 157 6.47 11.24 0.97
C TRP A 157 7.51 10.93 -0.10
N LEU A 158 7.82 11.89 -0.98
CA LEU A 158 8.77 11.71 -2.08
C LEU A 158 10.19 11.30 -1.62
N PRO A 159 10.73 11.83 -0.51
CA PRO A 159 12.03 11.38 0.03
C PRO A 159 12.07 9.90 0.43
N TYR A 160 10.91 9.25 0.54
CA TYR A 160 10.76 7.86 0.97
C TYR A 160 10.22 6.97 -0.17
N ALA A 161 10.13 7.48 -1.40
CA ALA A 161 9.50 6.79 -2.51
C ALA A 161 10.49 5.89 -3.27
N PRO A 162 10.28 4.55 -3.31
CA PRO A 162 11.15 3.64 -4.05
C PRO A 162 11.23 3.99 -5.55
N GLU A 163 10.13 4.45 -6.13
CA GLU A 163 10.02 4.80 -7.55
C GLU A 163 10.86 6.04 -7.95
N ALA A 164 11.28 6.84 -6.97
CA ALA A 164 12.19 7.97 -7.15
C ALA A 164 13.66 7.59 -6.88
N TYR A 165 13.97 6.30 -6.75
CA TYR A 165 15.28 5.79 -6.31
C TYR A 165 15.72 6.34 -4.95
N ALA A 166 14.75 6.61 -4.06
CA ALA A 166 15.05 7.13 -2.75
C ALA A 166 15.94 6.18 -1.95
N ARG A 167 16.80 6.77 -1.10
CA ARG A 167 17.52 6.12 0.00
C ARG A 167 17.69 7.14 1.11
N PHE A 168 17.62 6.71 2.35
CA PHE A 168 17.68 7.63 3.49
C PHE A 168 18.19 6.92 4.75
N PRO A 169 18.84 7.62 5.68
CA PRO A 169 19.18 7.05 6.98
C PRO A 169 17.92 6.88 7.85
N LEU A 170 17.91 5.84 8.68
CA LEU A 170 16.88 5.62 9.68
C LEU A 170 17.03 6.62 10.83
N VAL A 171 15.93 6.95 11.51
CA VAL A 171 16.01 7.60 12.83
C VAL A 171 16.23 6.52 13.88
N LEU A 172 17.11 6.78 14.83
CA LEU A 172 17.39 5.89 15.95
C LEU A 172 16.77 6.46 17.22
N LEU A 173 15.96 5.65 17.89
CA LEU A 173 15.35 5.97 19.18
C LEU A 173 15.90 5.04 20.27
N GLY A 174 16.01 5.56 21.48
CA GLY A 174 16.14 4.75 22.68
C GLY A 174 14.76 4.62 23.32
N VAL A 175 14.29 3.39 23.52
CA VAL A 175 13.07 3.08 24.27
C VAL A 175 13.47 2.59 25.66
N ARG A 176 12.89 3.15 26.71
CA ARG A 176 13.20 2.74 28.10
C ARG A 176 12.92 1.24 28.26
N ALA A 177 13.89 0.50 28.79
CA ALA A 177 13.92 -0.97 28.70
C ALA A 177 12.70 -1.66 29.33
N ASP A 178 12.13 -1.09 30.40
CA ASP A 178 10.91 -1.55 31.08
C ASP A 178 9.62 -1.39 30.25
N THR A 179 9.65 -0.62 29.16
CA THR A 179 8.51 -0.38 28.26
C THR A 179 8.62 -1.09 26.92
N VAL A 180 9.75 -1.77 26.66
CA VAL A 180 10.00 -2.49 25.42
C VAL A 180 9.12 -3.72 25.35
N VAL A 181 8.57 -4.00 24.17
CA VAL A 181 7.95 -5.28 23.87
C VAL A 181 8.63 -5.87 22.64
N GLU A 182 9.14 -7.09 22.77
CA GLU A 182 9.79 -7.81 21.68
C GLU A 182 9.48 -9.31 21.72
N GLU A 183 9.53 -9.93 20.55
CA GLU A 183 9.32 -11.37 20.38
C GLU A 183 10.17 -11.86 19.19
N GLY A 184 10.75 -13.05 19.31
CA GLY A 184 11.65 -13.61 18.30
C GLY A 184 13.06 -13.04 18.37
N ASP A 185 13.83 -13.20 17.28
CA ASP A 185 15.18 -12.66 17.18
C ASP A 185 15.15 -11.22 16.63
N THR A 186 15.55 -10.29 17.50
CA THR A 186 15.66 -8.85 17.21
C THR A 186 17.09 -8.33 17.35
N THR A 187 18.07 -9.22 17.51
CA THR A 187 19.48 -8.85 17.77
C THR A 187 20.08 -7.97 16.69
N ALA A 188 19.64 -8.14 15.44
CA ALA A 188 20.05 -7.31 14.31
C ALA A 188 19.68 -5.82 14.50
N LEU A 189 18.68 -5.49 15.31
CA LEU A 189 18.34 -4.10 15.64
C LEU A 189 19.43 -3.47 16.51
N ASP A 190 19.96 -4.22 17.47
CA ASP A 190 20.98 -3.75 18.42
C ASP A 190 22.34 -3.52 17.72
N ALA A 191 22.55 -4.12 16.55
CA ALA A 191 23.74 -3.88 15.74
C ALA A 191 23.73 -2.54 14.96
N LEU A 192 22.59 -1.83 14.94
CA LEU A 192 22.47 -0.58 14.18
C LEU A 192 23.15 0.63 14.86
N ALA A 193 23.23 0.61 16.19
CA ALA A 193 23.93 1.60 17.01
C ALA A 193 23.99 1.14 18.48
N GLU A 194 24.76 1.83 19.30
CA GLU A 194 24.77 1.62 20.75
C GLU A 194 23.61 2.37 21.42
N ALA A 195 22.87 1.69 22.30
CA ALA A 195 21.84 2.31 23.14
C ALA A 195 22.43 2.70 24.51
N PRO A 196 22.07 3.87 25.07
CA PRO A 196 22.47 4.23 26.43
C PRO A 196 21.98 3.22 27.48
N PRO A 197 22.67 3.10 28.64
CA PRO A 197 22.20 2.27 29.75
C PRO A 197 20.74 2.55 30.13
N GLY A 198 19.95 1.49 30.32
CA GLY A 198 18.52 1.60 30.64
C GLY A 198 17.60 1.76 29.42
N TYR A 199 18.14 1.84 28.21
CA TYR A 199 17.38 1.90 26.95
C TYR A 199 17.69 0.71 26.05
N ARG A 200 16.72 0.34 25.21
CA ARG A 200 16.93 -0.53 24.04
C ARG A 200 16.82 0.29 22.78
N LEU A 201 17.62 -0.08 21.78
CA LEU A 201 17.58 0.58 20.48
C LEU A 201 16.29 0.24 19.74
N LEU A 202 15.66 1.25 19.15
CA LEU A 202 14.52 1.09 18.26
C LEU A 202 14.72 1.98 17.03
N PRO A 203 15.05 1.41 15.86
CA PRO A 203 15.02 2.18 14.63
C PRO A 203 13.58 2.55 14.27
N ALA A 204 13.41 3.70 13.64
CA ALA A 204 12.11 4.18 13.18
C ALA A 204 12.20 4.72 11.76
N HIS A 205 11.15 4.45 10.98
CA HIS A 205 10.97 5.07 9.67
C HIS A 205 10.75 6.58 9.88
N PRO A 206 11.56 7.48 9.28
CA PRO A 206 11.45 8.91 9.54
C PRO A 206 10.04 9.46 9.25
N TRP A 207 9.45 9.09 8.09
CA TRP A 207 8.07 9.45 7.76
C TRP A 207 7.04 9.00 8.79
N GLN A 208 7.20 7.82 9.38
CA GLN A 208 6.27 7.34 10.39
C GLN A 208 6.31 8.24 11.63
N LEU A 209 7.50 8.67 12.06
CA LEU A 209 7.61 9.61 13.18
C LEU A 209 6.97 10.95 12.88
N ASP A 210 7.04 11.44 11.64
CA ASP A 210 6.36 12.67 11.23
C ASP A 210 4.83 12.51 11.31
N LEU A 211 4.31 11.32 10.93
CA LEU A 211 2.88 11.01 10.94
C LEU A 211 2.30 10.82 12.35
N VAL A 212 3.06 10.22 13.27
CA VAL A 212 2.55 9.87 14.62
C VAL A 212 3.12 10.75 15.73
N GLY A 213 4.10 11.60 15.46
CA GLY A 213 4.82 12.37 16.48
C GLY A 213 3.94 13.33 17.28
N ALA A 214 2.85 13.82 16.69
CA ALA A 214 1.91 14.71 17.37
C ALA A 214 0.91 13.97 18.28
N ARG A 215 0.89 12.63 18.27
CA ARG A 215 -0.02 11.86 19.12
C ARG A 215 0.37 11.97 20.59
N PRO A 216 -0.60 12.13 21.52
CA PRO A 216 -0.31 12.30 22.94
C PRO A 216 0.63 11.21 23.49
N GLU A 217 0.38 9.94 23.19
CA GLU A 217 1.18 8.81 23.67
C GLU A 217 2.65 8.85 23.24
N ILE A 218 2.95 9.39 22.05
CA ILE A 218 4.32 9.55 21.54
C ILE A 218 4.96 10.81 22.11
N ARG A 219 4.25 11.94 22.07
CA ARG A 219 4.72 13.22 22.60
C ARG A 219 5.06 13.11 24.08
N ASP A 220 4.17 12.53 24.87
CA ASP A 220 4.33 12.40 26.32
C ASP A 220 5.49 11.44 26.64
N ALA A 221 5.69 10.39 25.83
CA ALA A 221 6.84 9.48 25.98
C ALA A 221 8.20 10.16 25.70
N PHE A 222 8.26 11.12 24.78
CA PHE A 222 9.46 11.96 24.63
C PHE A 222 9.64 12.92 25.81
N ALA A 223 8.54 13.50 26.32
CA ALA A 223 8.58 14.46 27.42
C ALA A 223 9.01 13.85 28.75
N ASP A 224 8.61 12.60 29.03
CA ASP A 224 8.91 11.88 30.28
C ASP A 224 10.12 10.92 30.18
N GLY A 225 10.83 10.92 29.05
CA GLY A 225 12.04 10.13 28.84
C GLY A 225 11.81 8.64 28.57
N ARG A 226 10.56 8.18 28.34
CA ARG A 226 10.34 6.82 27.81
C ARG A 226 10.92 6.63 26.41
N LEU A 227 10.98 7.71 25.62
CA LEU A 227 11.64 7.78 24.32
C LEU A 227 12.71 8.87 24.31
N VAL A 228 13.86 8.54 23.75
CA VAL A 228 14.94 9.51 23.48
C VAL A 228 15.39 9.39 22.03
N ARG A 229 15.85 10.49 21.42
CA ARG A 229 16.44 10.47 20.08
C ARG A 229 17.94 10.21 20.19
N LEU A 230 18.42 9.20 19.47
CA LEU A 230 19.83 8.79 19.43
C LEU A 230 20.53 9.22 18.13
N GLY A 231 19.83 9.96 17.26
CA GLY A 231 20.34 10.41 15.97
C GLY A 231 19.82 9.56 14.82
N ARG A 232 20.71 9.23 13.89
CA ARG A 232 20.40 8.52 12.64
C ARG A 232 21.44 7.46 12.35
N THR A 233 21.08 6.46 11.56
CA THR A 233 22.07 5.48 11.06
C THR A 233 23.13 6.17 10.20
N GLY A 234 24.37 5.70 10.26
CA GLY A 234 25.46 6.20 9.42
C GLY A 234 25.26 5.87 7.93
N CYS A 235 24.63 4.72 7.66
CA CYS A 235 24.33 4.26 6.31
C CYS A 235 22.86 4.45 5.95
N ALA A 236 22.60 4.65 4.66
CA ALA A 236 21.25 4.78 4.12
C ALA A 236 20.63 3.41 3.85
N VAL A 237 19.33 3.28 4.11
CA VAL A 237 18.52 2.14 3.74
C VAL A 237 17.67 2.45 2.51
N TRP A 238 17.21 1.39 1.84
CA TRP A 238 16.52 1.48 0.56
C TRP A 238 15.06 1.01 0.72
N PRO A 239 14.05 1.87 0.50
CA PRO A 239 12.67 1.43 0.48
C PRO A 239 12.42 0.46 -0.67
N THR A 240 11.70 -0.62 -0.38
CA THR A 240 11.19 -1.57 -1.38
C THR A 240 9.86 -1.08 -1.97
N ALA A 241 9.25 -1.82 -2.90
CA ALA A 241 7.94 -1.49 -3.46
C ALA A 241 6.82 -1.38 -2.41
N ALA A 242 7.01 -1.98 -1.22
CA ALA A 242 6.10 -1.86 -0.09
C ALA A 242 6.22 -0.51 0.65
N VAL A 243 7.19 0.34 0.29
CA VAL A 243 7.57 1.62 0.91
C VAL A 243 8.10 1.48 2.33
N ARG A 244 7.33 0.84 3.21
CA ARG A 244 7.61 0.65 4.64
C ARG A 244 8.55 -0.51 4.97
N THR A 245 8.92 -1.33 3.98
CA THR A 245 9.96 -2.34 4.14
C THR A 245 11.23 -1.76 3.52
N LEU A 246 12.29 -1.67 4.32
CA LEU A 246 13.56 -1.06 3.94
C LEU A 246 14.63 -2.15 3.92
N TYR A 247 15.42 -2.19 2.86
CA TYR A 247 16.59 -3.07 2.75
C TYR A 247 17.84 -2.32 3.16
N ALA A 248 18.65 -2.94 4.02
CA ALA A 248 19.99 -2.51 4.41
C ALA A 248 21.00 -3.48 3.78
N PRO A 249 21.55 -3.19 2.59
CA PRO A 249 22.42 -4.12 1.86
C PRO A 249 23.67 -4.53 2.63
N GLU A 250 24.29 -3.59 3.36
CA GLU A 250 25.52 -3.84 4.12
C GLU A 250 25.34 -4.87 5.24
N ALA A 251 24.17 -4.86 5.88
CA ALA A 251 23.82 -5.82 6.94
C ALA A 251 23.07 -7.05 6.40
N ASP A 252 22.81 -7.09 5.09
CA ASP A 252 21.88 -8.00 4.44
C ASP A 252 20.61 -8.24 5.26
N LEU A 253 19.85 -7.15 5.47
CA LEU A 253 18.73 -7.15 6.40
C LEU A 253 17.54 -6.36 5.85
N PHE A 254 16.34 -6.89 6.02
CA PHE A 254 15.12 -6.12 5.82
C PHE A 254 14.51 -5.69 7.17
N LEU A 255 14.13 -4.42 7.21
CA LEU A 255 13.40 -3.83 8.33
C LEU A 255 12.04 -3.38 7.83
N LYS A 256 10.97 -3.98 8.37
CA LYS A 256 9.60 -3.65 8.01
C LYS A 256 8.97 -2.84 9.13
N PHE A 257 8.59 -1.60 8.83
CA PHE A 257 8.06 -0.67 9.81
C PHE A 257 6.53 -0.60 9.76
N SER A 258 5.91 -0.13 10.83
CA SER A 258 4.60 0.51 10.70
C SER A 258 4.69 1.81 9.92
N LEU A 259 3.69 2.06 9.09
CA LEU A 259 3.54 3.30 8.36
C LEU A 259 2.05 3.65 8.24
N ASP A 260 1.63 4.74 8.90
CA ASP A 260 0.24 5.18 8.99
C ASP A 260 -0.23 5.93 7.74
N VAL A 261 -0.04 5.28 6.60
CA VAL A 261 -0.40 5.75 5.27
C VAL A 261 -1.22 4.67 4.59
N ARG A 262 -2.32 5.08 3.98
CA ARG A 262 -3.08 4.21 3.08
C ARG A 262 -2.31 4.07 1.77
N ILE A 263 -1.83 2.86 1.49
CA ILE A 263 -1.23 2.48 0.21
C ILE A 263 -2.13 1.44 -0.43
N THR A 264 -2.68 1.77 -1.59
CA THR A 264 -3.80 1.06 -2.23
C THR A 264 -5.01 0.97 -1.29
N ASN A 265 -5.32 -0.21 -0.78
CA ASN A 265 -6.56 -0.48 -0.05
C ASN A 265 -6.41 -0.53 1.47
N ASP A 266 -5.21 -0.38 2.00
CA ASP A 266 -4.95 -0.61 3.42
C ASP A 266 -3.95 0.39 4.01
N VAL A 267 -4.16 0.69 5.29
CA VAL A 267 -3.18 1.43 6.09
C VAL A 267 -2.04 0.48 6.38
N ARG A 268 -0.81 0.90 6.11
CA ARG A 268 0.38 0.05 6.22
C ARG A 268 0.94 -0.01 7.63
N ARG A 269 0.05 -0.19 8.61
CA ARG A 269 0.39 -0.46 10.00
C ARG A 269 0.79 -1.93 10.19
N LEU A 270 1.67 -2.21 11.13
CA LEU A 270 1.85 -3.56 11.69
C LEU A 270 0.85 -3.70 12.84
N TRP A 271 -0.25 -4.40 12.58
CA TRP A 271 -1.29 -4.58 13.58
C TRP A 271 -0.83 -5.50 14.70
N ARG A 272 -1.17 -5.16 15.94
CA ARG A 272 -0.79 -5.95 17.13
C ARG A 272 -1.26 -7.41 17.00
N HIS A 273 -2.46 -7.62 16.51
CA HIS A 273 -3.03 -8.97 16.37
C HIS A 273 -2.34 -9.84 15.30
N ASP A 274 -1.63 -9.22 14.35
CA ASP A 274 -0.81 -9.94 13.37
C ASP A 274 0.58 -10.23 13.95
N LEU A 275 1.18 -9.26 14.64
CA LEU A 275 2.49 -9.41 15.28
C LEU A 275 2.48 -10.52 16.35
N LEU A 276 1.42 -10.60 17.16
CA LEU A 276 1.25 -11.66 18.17
C LEU A 276 1.12 -13.08 17.58
N LYS A 277 0.99 -13.22 16.26
CA LYS A 277 0.94 -14.52 15.56
C LYS A 277 2.18 -14.75 14.69
N LEU A 278 3.09 -13.78 14.64
CA LEU A 278 4.19 -13.73 13.67
C LEU A 278 5.02 -15.01 13.71
N ARG A 279 5.54 -15.36 14.89
CA ARG A 279 6.41 -16.53 15.09
C ARG A 279 5.77 -17.82 14.63
N ARG A 280 4.50 -18.04 15.00
CA ARG A 280 3.76 -19.24 14.58
C ARG A 280 3.59 -19.31 13.06
N THR A 281 3.27 -18.19 12.41
CA THR A 281 3.11 -18.14 10.95
C THR A 281 4.45 -18.33 10.25
N ASP A 282 5.50 -17.69 10.74
CA ASP A 282 6.85 -17.78 10.20
C ASP A 282 7.43 -19.19 10.32
N GLU A 283 7.36 -19.82 11.49
CA GLU A 283 7.82 -21.19 11.72
C GLU A 283 7.10 -22.20 10.84
N ALA A 284 5.77 -22.05 10.68
CA ALA A 284 5.00 -22.90 9.79
C ALA A 284 5.45 -22.76 8.32
N ALA A 285 5.72 -21.54 7.87
CA ALA A 285 6.23 -21.27 6.53
C ALA A 285 7.66 -21.81 6.36
N ALA A 286 8.57 -21.49 7.28
CA ALA A 286 9.96 -21.94 7.26
C ALA A 286 10.04 -23.48 7.19
N ASN A 287 9.26 -24.19 8.02
CA ASN A 287 9.21 -25.66 7.99
C ASN A 287 8.68 -26.20 6.65
N ALA A 288 7.64 -25.57 6.08
CA ALA A 288 7.10 -25.98 4.80
C ALA A 288 8.10 -25.79 3.65
N PHE A 289 8.83 -24.68 3.65
CA PHE A 289 9.86 -24.42 2.63
C PHE A 289 11.11 -25.29 2.83
N ALA A 290 11.52 -25.57 4.07
CA ALA A 290 12.62 -26.50 4.36
C ALA A 290 12.30 -27.94 3.93
N ALA A 291 11.03 -28.36 4.03
CA ALA A 291 10.57 -29.66 3.57
C ALA A 291 10.31 -29.72 2.05
N ALA A 292 10.17 -28.57 1.38
CA ALA A 292 9.89 -28.53 -0.04
C ALA A 292 11.12 -28.94 -0.87
N ARG A 293 10.90 -29.79 -1.87
CA ARG A 293 11.93 -30.09 -2.87
C ARG A 293 11.98 -28.97 -3.90
N GLY A 294 13.11 -28.27 -4.00
CA GLY A 294 13.34 -27.27 -5.05
C GLY A 294 14.07 -26.02 -4.58
N PRO A 295 14.24 -25.03 -5.46
CA PRO A 295 15.02 -23.81 -5.18
C PRO A 295 14.22 -22.73 -4.44
N ALA A 296 13.05 -23.08 -3.92
CA ALA A 296 12.18 -22.12 -3.26
C ALA A 296 12.78 -21.74 -1.89
N ALA A 297 12.75 -20.46 -1.55
CA ALA A 297 13.24 -19.97 -0.28
C ALA A 297 12.21 -19.07 0.40
N TRP A 298 12.25 -19.07 1.74
CA TRP A 298 11.46 -18.22 2.60
C TRP A 298 12.38 -17.23 3.30
N LEU A 299 12.03 -15.93 3.26
CA LEU A 299 12.71 -14.91 4.05
C LEU A 299 11.97 -14.79 5.38
N SER A 300 12.58 -15.32 6.44
CA SER A 300 11.93 -15.43 7.74
C SER A 300 11.76 -14.07 8.38
N ASP A 301 10.57 -13.84 8.94
CA ASP A 301 10.31 -12.71 9.83
C ASP A 301 10.77 -13.09 11.24
N ARG A 302 12.08 -12.93 11.49
CA ARG A 302 12.79 -13.39 12.69
C ARG A 302 12.15 -12.94 14.00
N GLY A 303 11.66 -11.71 14.05
CA GLY A 303 11.08 -11.12 15.25
C GLY A 303 10.64 -9.68 15.04
N TYR A 304 10.06 -9.09 16.10
CA TYR A 304 9.69 -7.67 16.12
C TYR A 304 10.04 -7.03 17.45
N ARG A 305 10.27 -5.71 17.42
CA ARG A 305 10.44 -4.85 18.60
C ARG A 305 9.52 -3.64 18.49
N THR A 306 8.95 -3.22 19.61
CA THR A 306 8.09 -2.04 19.72
C THR A 306 8.11 -1.48 21.15
N ALA A 307 7.36 -0.40 21.39
CA ALA A 307 7.12 0.14 22.72
C ALA A 307 5.68 -0.16 23.17
N GLY A 308 5.49 -0.64 24.41
CA GLY A 308 4.19 -1.08 24.91
C GLY A 308 3.10 0.01 24.90
N PHE A 309 3.48 1.27 25.09
CA PHE A 309 2.56 2.42 25.06
C PHE A 309 2.19 2.90 23.65
N ALA A 310 2.86 2.39 22.60
CA ALA A 310 2.65 2.76 21.21
C ALA A 310 2.92 1.54 20.30
N PHE A 311 2.28 0.43 20.66
CA PHE A 311 2.62 -0.91 20.17
C PHE A 311 2.64 -1.01 18.65
N GLU A 312 1.63 -0.44 17.99
CA GLU A 312 1.50 -0.55 16.54
C GLU A 312 2.28 0.57 15.84
N GLU A 313 2.28 1.78 16.39
CA GLU A 313 2.86 2.98 15.79
C GLU A 313 4.39 2.88 15.66
N LEU A 314 5.04 2.24 16.64
CA LEU A 314 6.50 2.15 16.73
C LEU A 314 7.05 0.76 16.40
N ALA A 315 6.21 -0.16 15.91
CA ALA A 315 6.65 -1.51 15.57
C ALA A 315 7.63 -1.52 14.39
N VAL A 316 8.70 -2.31 14.58
CA VAL A 316 9.61 -2.74 13.52
C VAL A 316 9.77 -4.25 13.57
N LEU A 317 9.72 -4.88 12.40
CA LEU A 317 9.92 -6.30 12.19
C LEU A 317 11.27 -6.52 11.48
N VAL A 318 12.00 -7.53 11.95
CA VAL A 318 13.29 -7.99 11.43
C VAL A 318 13.07 -9.15 10.47
N ARG A 319 13.55 -9.03 9.23
CA ARG A 319 13.42 -10.06 8.20
C ARG A 319 14.78 -10.40 7.59
N ASP A 320 14.97 -11.70 7.29
CA ASP A 320 16.12 -12.23 6.57
C ASP A 320 16.44 -11.46 5.28
N GLY A 321 17.72 -11.20 5.05
CA GLY A 321 18.23 -10.67 3.78
C GLY A 321 18.32 -11.70 2.66
N LEU A 322 18.93 -11.28 1.55
CA LEU A 322 18.98 -12.03 0.30
C LEU A 322 20.22 -12.90 0.14
N ALA A 323 21.29 -12.66 0.89
CA ALA A 323 22.55 -13.39 0.74
C ALA A 323 22.38 -14.91 0.84
N PRO A 324 21.58 -15.48 1.78
CA PRO A 324 21.37 -16.93 1.88
C PRO A 324 20.71 -17.56 0.66
N ILE A 325 20.04 -16.76 -0.17
CA ILE A 325 19.23 -17.21 -1.32
C ILE A 325 19.76 -16.69 -2.67
N SER A 326 20.79 -15.84 -2.62
CA SER A 326 21.41 -15.26 -3.80
C SER A 326 22.26 -16.31 -4.53
N CYS A 327 21.69 -16.88 -5.59
CA CYS A 327 22.48 -17.63 -6.56
C CYS A 327 23.22 -16.61 -7.45
N PRO A 328 24.53 -16.75 -7.72
CA PRO A 328 25.25 -15.82 -8.59
C PRO A 328 24.53 -15.74 -9.94
N VAL A 329 24.19 -14.51 -10.37
CA VAL A 329 23.53 -14.28 -11.65
C VAL A 329 24.47 -14.77 -12.76
N PRO A 330 24.13 -15.81 -13.55
CA PRO A 330 25.02 -16.28 -14.57
C PRO A 330 25.28 -15.18 -15.63
N PRO A 331 26.51 -15.11 -16.20
CA PRO A 331 26.84 -14.15 -17.24
C PRO A 331 25.83 -14.26 -18.40
N ARG A 332 25.61 -13.15 -19.10
CA ARG A 332 24.55 -13.02 -20.12
C ARG A 332 24.61 -14.10 -21.21
N SER A 333 25.78 -14.68 -21.45
CA SER A 333 26.08 -15.76 -22.38
C SER A 333 25.62 -17.15 -21.91
N SER A 334 25.50 -17.39 -20.59
CA SER A 334 25.12 -18.68 -20.01
C SER A 334 23.71 -18.71 -19.42
N ARG A 335 22.93 -17.65 -19.62
CA ARG A 335 21.53 -17.60 -19.18
C ARG A 335 20.65 -18.48 -20.07
N PRO A 336 19.84 -19.40 -19.51
CA PRO A 336 18.92 -20.22 -20.28
C PRO A 336 17.81 -19.36 -20.94
N PRO A 337 17.19 -19.84 -22.05
CA PRO A 337 16.24 -19.05 -22.83
C PRO A 337 15.06 -18.49 -22.03
N TRP A 338 14.62 -19.19 -20.98
CA TRP A 338 13.52 -18.77 -20.12
C TRP A 338 13.88 -17.58 -19.21
N TRP A 339 15.17 -17.33 -18.94
CA TRP A 339 15.63 -16.16 -18.19
C TRP A 339 15.51 -14.86 -19.03
N ARG A 340 15.54 -14.97 -20.36
CA ARG A 340 15.15 -13.88 -21.26
C ARG A 340 13.64 -13.72 -21.35
N ALA A 341 12.89 -14.74 -20.92
CA ALA A 341 11.43 -14.79 -20.97
C ALA A 341 10.72 -14.39 -19.66
N SER A 342 11.43 -13.87 -18.65
CA SER A 342 10.79 -13.27 -17.46
C SER A 342 10.02 -11.98 -17.77
N THR A 343 10.04 -11.53 -19.01
CA THR A 343 9.12 -10.51 -19.56
C THR A 343 7.85 -11.12 -20.18
N ALA A 344 7.76 -12.43 -20.40
CA ALA A 344 6.63 -13.06 -21.06
C ALA A 344 6.26 -14.40 -20.41
N THR A 345 5.56 -14.37 -19.28
CA THR A 345 4.77 -15.54 -18.84
C THR A 345 3.43 -15.50 -19.58
N ARG A 346 3.27 -16.38 -20.58
CA ARG A 346 1.94 -16.76 -21.09
C ARG A 346 1.21 -17.49 -19.98
N SER A 347 0.15 -16.90 -19.44
CA SER A 347 -0.91 -17.70 -18.81
C SER A 347 -1.86 -18.13 -19.93
N THR A 348 -1.70 -19.36 -20.42
CA THR A 348 -2.80 -20.03 -21.11
C THR A 348 -3.95 -20.14 -20.12
N GLY A 349 -5.05 -19.46 -20.40
CA GLY A 349 -6.27 -19.50 -19.60
C GLY A 349 -6.80 -20.93 -19.50
N SER A 350 -6.51 -21.59 -18.38
CA SER A 350 -7.29 -22.74 -17.93
C SER A 350 -8.61 -22.20 -17.37
N THR A 351 -9.67 -22.41 -18.13
CA THR A 351 -11.03 -22.08 -17.71
C THR A 351 -11.51 -23.16 -16.75
N ILE A 352 -11.37 -22.94 -15.43
CA ILE A 352 -12.11 -23.73 -14.44
C ILE A 352 -13.51 -23.14 -14.35
N ARG A 353 -14.45 -23.67 -15.14
CA ARG A 353 -15.89 -23.44 -14.98
C ARG A 353 -16.36 -24.21 -13.75
N GLY A 354 -16.49 -23.52 -12.62
CA GLY A 354 -17.29 -23.97 -11.48
C GLY A 354 -18.71 -23.37 -11.53
N PRO A 355 -19.77 -24.12 -11.19
CA PRO A 355 -21.13 -23.61 -11.19
C PRO A 355 -21.34 -22.68 -9.99
N GLY A 356 -21.22 -21.37 -10.21
CA GLY A 356 -21.45 -20.37 -9.14
C GLY A 356 -21.12 -18.91 -9.48
N GLY A 357 -20.92 -18.56 -10.76
CA GLY A 357 -20.32 -17.30 -11.21
C GLY A 357 -21.12 -16.00 -11.02
N ARG A 358 -22.13 -15.93 -10.15
CA ARG A 358 -22.96 -14.71 -9.96
C ARG A 358 -22.69 -13.92 -8.66
N ARG A 359 -21.76 -14.33 -7.79
CA ARG A 359 -21.54 -13.65 -6.48
C ARG A 359 -20.18 -12.97 -6.28
N ILE A 360 -19.24 -13.07 -7.22
CA ILE A 360 -17.90 -12.48 -7.07
C ILE A 360 -17.82 -11.06 -7.66
N CYS A 361 -18.60 -10.72 -8.69
CA CYS A 361 -18.60 -9.40 -9.35
C CYS A 361 -18.81 -8.22 -8.40
N ALA A 362 -19.56 -8.41 -7.31
CA ALA A 362 -19.92 -7.32 -6.43
C ALA A 362 -18.99 -7.14 -5.22
N ARG A 363 -17.87 -7.88 -5.12
CA ARG A 363 -17.03 -7.88 -3.90
C ARG A 363 -15.94 -6.81 -3.91
N TRP A 364 -15.40 -6.45 -5.07
CA TRP A 364 -14.31 -5.46 -5.17
C TRP A 364 -14.84 -4.02 -5.33
N CYS A 365 -15.75 -3.83 -6.29
CA CYS A 365 -16.61 -2.64 -6.42
C CYS A 365 -17.50 -2.33 -5.20
N ARG A 366 -17.63 -3.22 -4.22
CA ARG A 366 -18.16 -2.85 -2.89
C ARG A 366 -17.04 -2.47 -1.93
N ARG A 367 -15.95 -3.23 -1.87
CA ARG A 367 -14.90 -3.03 -0.85
C ARG A 367 -14.11 -1.72 -1.01
N CYS A 368 -13.83 -1.28 -2.23
CA CYS A 368 -13.22 0.03 -2.51
C CYS A 368 -14.21 1.20 -2.40
N TRP A 369 -15.51 0.89 -2.32
CA TRP A 369 -16.59 1.81 -2.65
C TRP A 369 -17.52 2.07 -1.45
N THR A 370 -17.56 1.15 -0.48
CA THR A 370 -18.29 1.27 0.78
C THR A 370 -17.43 1.82 1.92
N ARG A 371 -16.19 2.24 1.67
CA ARG A 371 -15.30 2.80 2.70
C ARG A 371 -15.06 4.28 2.46
N SER A 372 -16.01 5.11 2.89
CA SER A 372 -15.68 6.50 3.29
C SER A 372 -14.87 6.46 4.59
N PRO A 373 -13.85 7.31 4.76
CA PRO A 373 -13.14 7.46 6.01
C PRO A 373 -14.01 8.27 6.98
N ALA A 374 -14.87 7.61 7.74
CA ALA A 374 -15.45 8.23 8.92
C ALA A 374 -14.36 8.32 10.00
N THR A 375 -13.78 9.51 10.09
CA THR A 375 -13.28 10.22 11.29
C THR A 375 -13.30 9.45 12.61
N GLY A 376 -12.17 9.52 13.32
CA GLY A 376 -12.00 8.97 14.66
C GLY A 376 -13.16 9.29 15.60
N SER A 377 -13.87 8.25 16.02
CA SER A 377 -14.58 8.23 17.28
C SER A 377 -14.47 6.82 17.86
N SER A 378 -13.92 6.74 19.06
CA SER A 378 -13.79 5.51 19.83
C SER A 378 -15.19 4.97 20.16
N SER A 379 -15.62 3.89 19.51
CA SER A 379 -16.76 3.12 20.02
C SER A 379 -16.24 2.00 20.93
N ARG A 380 -16.25 2.29 22.23
CA ARG A 380 -16.15 1.27 23.28
C ARG A 380 -17.30 0.29 23.10
N ARG A 381 -16.99 -0.95 22.75
CA ARG A 381 -17.91 -2.09 22.90
C ARG A 381 -17.93 -2.49 24.37
N THR A 382 -18.88 -1.96 25.14
CA THR A 382 -19.24 -2.54 26.44
C THR A 382 -20.15 -3.75 26.21
N SER A 383 -19.78 -4.83 26.87
CA SER A 383 -20.49 -6.11 26.90
C SER A 383 -21.91 -5.94 27.46
N ARG A 384 -22.87 -6.57 26.77
CA ARG A 384 -24.24 -6.78 27.21
C ARG A 384 -24.28 -7.57 28.51
N THR A 385 -25.00 -7.06 29.50
CA THR A 385 -25.74 -7.88 30.47
C THR A 385 -27.17 -7.34 30.55
N ARG A 386 -28.12 -8.28 30.56
CA ARG A 386 -29.59 -8.09 30.51
C ARG A 386 -30.11 -7.16 31.60
N TRP A 387 -31.28 -6.56 31.39
CA TRP A 387 -32.55 -6.79 32.10
C TRP A 387 -33.62 -5.80 31.58
N SER A 388 -34.83 -6.29 31.30
CA SER A 388 -35.99 -5.53 30.78
C SER A 388 -36.94 -5.11 31.93
N PRO A 389 -38.08 -4.42 31.69
CA PRO A 389 -38.46 -3.21 32.40
C PRO A 389 -39.50 -3.43 33.52
N TRP A 390 -39.52 -2.54 34.51
CA TRP A 390 -40.65 -2.38 35.43
C TRP A 390 -40.89 -0.89 35.71
N THR A 391 -42.02 -0.38 35.24
CA THR A 391 -42.72 0.78 35.83
C THR A 391 -43.48 0.32 37.08
N PRO A 392 -43.62 1.18 38.09
CA PRO A 392 -44.99 1.61 38.39
C PRO A 392 -45.14 3.10 38.75
N THR A 393 -46.33 3.57 38.42
CA THR A 393 -47.01 4.84 38.69
C THR A 393 -47.18 5.15 40.19
N ALA A 394 -47.03 6.43 40.59
CA ALA A 394 -48.01 7.18 41.43
C ALA A 394 -47.47 8.57 41.86
N CYS A 395 -48.27 9.61 41.58
CA CYS A 395 -48.26 10.97 42.17
C CYS A 395 -49.25 10.98 43.38
N PRO A 396 -49.61 12.09 44.08
CA PRO A 396 -49.09 13.48 44.13
C PRO A 396 -49.09 14.16 45.55
N SER A 397 -48.47 15.35 45.69
CA SER A 397 -48.94 16.48 46.52
C SER A 397 -48.13 17.76 46.15
N ARG A 398 -48.69 18.83 45.54
CA ARG A 398 -49.45 19.99 46.12
C ARG A 398 -48.81 20.55 47.40
N ARG A 399 -48.52 21.83 47.63
CA ARG A 399 -48.83 23.18 47.09
C ARG A 399 -47.68 24.09 47.60
N SER A 400 -47.32 25.20 46.98
CA SER A 400 -47.95 26.50 47.27
C SER A 400 -47.38 27.60 46.37
N SER A 401 -48.29 28.28 45.68
CA SER A 401 -48.11 29.61 45.11
C SER A 401 -48.74 30.61 46.07
N GLY A 402 -48.16 31.81 46.18
CA GLY A 402 -48.72 32.91 46.95
C GLY A 402 -47.98 34.20 46.66
N MET A 403 -48.53 35.02 45.76
CA MET A 403 -48.06 36.35 45.43
C MET A 403 -49.23 37.33 45.63
N ARG A 404 -48.97 38.33 46.48
CA ARG A 404 -49.56 39.68 46.59
C ARG A 404 -51.05 39.89 46.98
N LYS A 405 -51.15 40.67 48.07
CA LYS A 405 -52.15 41.65 48.52
C LYS A 405 -53.20 42.11 47.49
N GLY A 406 -54.44 42.20 47.97
CA GLY A 406 -55.59 42.86 47.34
C GLY A 406 -56.86 42.30 47.92
#